data_AF-A0A945XEI8-F1
#
_entry.id   AF-A0A945XEI8-F1
#
_cell.length_a   1.000
_cell.length_b   1.000
_cell.length_c   1.000
_cell.angle_alpha   90.00
_cell.angle_beta   90.00
_cell.angle_gamma   90.00
#
_symmetry.space_group_name_H-M   'P 1'
#
loop_
_entity.id
_entity.type
_entity.pdbx_description
1 polymer ?
#
loop_
_entity_poly.entity_id
_entity_poly.type
_entity_poly.pdbx_seq_one_letter_code
_entity_poly.pdbx_strand_id
1 'polypeptide(L)'
;EYLTSPHSSPVSIDNFLAHWGIDPAHKSAGGMGAPVRPATERSVVMLQRTDARPGKTLGLTTGWVVRAELKSRGVQNITGATYTKIDEKGLHILIGNEEKLIEADTIVVCAGQESENSLHDQLKGLNISTTLIGGAEKSAGLDALRAIRQGTETALAL
;
A
#
# COMPACT_ATOMS: atom_id res chain seq x y z
N GLU A 1 -0.45 -1.48 6.18
CA GLU A 1 0.37 -1.51 7.40
C GLU A 1 0.01 -0.39 8.37
N TYR A 2 0.00 0.87 7.93
CA TYR A 2 -0.37 2.03 8.77
C TYR A 2 -1.66 1.83 9.58
N LEU A 3 -2.75 1.36 8.95
CA LEU A 3 -4.03 1.13 9.63
C LEU A 3 -4.00 0.04 10.71
N THR A 4 -3.02 -0.87 10.67
CA THR A 4 -2.95 -2.05 11.54
C THR A 4 -1.70 -2.07 12.42
N SER A 5 -0.88 -1.02 12.39
CA SER A 5 0.35 -0.92 13.19
C SER A 5 0.15 0.03 14.36
N PRO A 6 0.67 -0.29 15.55
CA PRO A 6 0.93 0.75 16.54
C PRO A 6 1.97 1.72 15.94
N HIS A 7 1.68 3.01 15.96
CA HIS A 7 2.49 4.07 15.34
C HIS A 7 3.72 4.46 16.16
N SER A 8 4.33 3.51 16.88
CA SER A 8 5.50 3.75 17.72
C SER A 8 6.76 3.77 16.86
N SER A 9 7.39 4.94 16.74
CA SER A 9 8.68 5.13 16.09
C SER A 9 9.65 5.83 17.05
N PRO A 10 10.93 5.41 17.12
CA PRO A 10 11.54 4.29 16.37
C PRO A 10 11.18 2.92 16.97
N VAL A 11 11.17 1.89 16.12
CA VAL A 11 11.08 0.49 16.58
C VAL A 11 12.43 0.10 17.17
N SER A 12 12.46 -0.36 18.42
CA SER A 12 13.70 -0.86 19.03
C SER A 12 14.17 -2.15 18.36
N ILE A 13 15.47 -2.42 18.42
CA ILE A 13 16.06 -3.66 17.91
C ILE A 13 15.38 -4.86 18.59
N ASP A 14 15.22 -4.85 19.91
CA ASP A 14 14.60 -5.93 20.67
C ASP A 14 13.16 -6.21 20.20
N ASN A 15 12.37 -5.16 19.93
CA ASN A 15 11.01 -5.31 19.42
C ASN A 15 11.00 -5.92 18.01
N PHE A 16 11.93 -5.53 17.15
CA PHE A 16 12.07 -6.11 15.82
C PHE A 16 12.43 -7.61 15.90
N LEU A 17 13.42 -7.96 16.72
CA LEU A 17 13.86 -9.34 16.91
C LEU A 17 12.71 -10.20 17.48
N ALA A 18 12.03 -9.72 18.52
CA ALA A 18 10.88 -10.41 19.10
C ALA A 18 9.75 -10.59 18.08
N HIS A 19 9.43 -9.56 17.29
CA HIS A 19 8.36 -9.61 16.29
C HIS A 19 8.59 -10.66 15.20
N TRP A 20 9.84 -10.82 14.78
CA TRP A 20 10.24 -11.82 13.80
C TRP A 20 10.63 -13.18 14.41
N GLY A 21 10.68 -13.27 15.74
CA GLY A 21 11.10 -14.47 16.44
C GLY A 21 12.57 -14.79 16.20
N ILE A 22 13.44 -13.78 16.21
CA ILE A 22 14.88 -13.95 16.10
C ILE A 22 15.44 -14.14 17.51
N ASP A 23 16.21 -15.21 17.72
CA ASP A 23 16.96 -15.45 18.95
C ASP A 23 18.27 -14.63 18.92
N PRO A 24 18.39 -13.54 19.70
CA PRO A 24 19.60 -12.72 19.72
C PRO A 24 20.82 -13.46 20.26
N ALA A 25 20.63 -14.55 21.01
CA ALA A 25 21.74 -15.35 21.55
C ALA A 25 22.24 -16.41 20.55
N HIS A 26 21.54 -16.61 19.43
CA HIS A 26 21.85 -17.62 18.41
C HIS A 26 22.04 -19.04 18.97
N LYS A 27 21.30 -19.39 20.03
CA LYS A 27 21.38 -20.70 20.69
C LYS A 27 20.38 -21.69 20.12
N SER A 28 19.26 -21.20 19.57
CA SER A 28 18.28 -22.04 18.90
C SER A 28 18.70 -22.41 17.47
N ALA A 29 18.13 -23.49 16.94
CA ALA A 29 18.37 -23.91 15.57
C ALA A 29 18.03 -22.78 14.58
N GLY A 30 19.01 -22.38 13.78
CA GLY A 30 18.87 -21.26 12.84
C GLY A 30 18.68 -19.89 13.47
N GLY A 31 18.87 -19.74 14.79
CA GLY A 31 18.65 -18.49 15.51
C GLY A 31 17.18 -18.06 15.54
N MET A 32 16.25 -19.02 15.51
CA MET A 32 14.80 -18.77 15.48
C MET A 32 14.13 -19.14 16.81
N GLY A 33 13.23 -18.28 17.27
CA GLY A 33 12.30 -18.50 18.38
C GLY A 33 10.86 -18.29 17.92
N ALA A 34 9.93 -18.16 18.87
CA ALA A 34 8.54 -17.86 18.57
C ALA A 34 8.36 -16.35 18.32
N PRO A 35 7.71 -15.93 17.21
CA PRO A 35 7.45 -14.52 16.95
C PRO A 35 6.39 -13.98 17.91
N VAL A 36 6.64 -12.79 18.45
CA VAL A 36 5.67 -12.03 19.26
C VAL A 36 4.83 -11.18 18.33
N ARG A 37 3.51 -11.42 18.30
CA ARG A 37 2.59 -10.66 17.45
C ARG A 37 1.71 -9.77 18.34
N PRO A 38 1.85 -8.43 18.27
CA PRO A 38 0.95 -7.54 19.01
C PRO A 38 -0.46 -7.63 18.45
N ALA A 39 -1.45 -7.43 19.33
CA ALA A 39 -2.84 -7.35 18.91
C ALA A 39 -3.08 -6.16 17.99
N THR A 40 -3.96 -6.33 17.01
CA THR A 40 -4.40 -5.25 16.13
C THR A 40 -5.59 -4.51 16.73
N GLU A 41 -5.56 -3.19 16.70
CA GLU A 41 -6.66 -2.35 17.21
C GLU A 41 -7.86 -2.29 16.24
N ARG A 42 -7.64 -2.65 14.97
CA ARG A 42 -8.63 -2.55 13.89
C ARG A 42 -8.75 -3.86 13.14
N SER A 43 -9.98 -4.23 12.79
CA SER A 43 -10.25 -5.22 11.76
C SER A 43 -10.18 -4.53 10.39
N VAL A 44 -9.43 -5.12 9.46
CA VAL A 44 -9.26 -4.55 8.11
C VAL A 44 -9.57 -5.60 7.06
N VAL A 45 -10.43 -5.24 6.13
CA VAL A 45 -10.73 -6.01 4.91
C VAL A 45 -10.18 -5.21 3.73
N MET A 46 -9.26 -5.82 2.97
CA MET A 46 -8.74 -5.26 1.72
C MET A 46 -9.49 -5.86 0.55
N LEU A 47 -9.93 -5.00 -0.38
CA LEU A 47 -10.70 -5.41 -1.56
C LEU A 47 -10.00 -4.98 -2.85
N GLN A 48 -10.11 -5.80 -3.89
CA GLN A 48 -9.72 -5.44 -5.24
C GLN A 48 -10.62 -6.10 -6.29
N ARG A 49 -10.76 -5.43 -7.44
CA ARG A 49 -11.57 -5.90 -8.56
C ARG A 49 -10.95 -7.07 -9.33
N THR A 50 -9.63 -7.18 -9.32
CA THR A 50 -8.94 -8.26 -10.02
C THR A 50 -8.94 -9.54 -9.19
N ASP A 51 -8.97 -10.69 -9.85
CA ASP A 51 -8.85 -12.01 -9.22
C ASP A 51 -7.40 -12.39 -8.88
N ALA A 52 -6.44 -11.55 -9.29
CA ALA A 52 -5.03 -11.79 -9.01
C ALA A 52 -4.76 -11.77 -7.51
N ARG A 53 -3.76 -12.52 -7.05
CA ARG A 53 -3.36 -12.46 -5.63
C ARG A 53 -2.99 -11.02 -5.23
N PRO A 54 -3.49 -10.48 -4.10
CA PRO A 54 -3.12 -9.16 -3.62
C PRO A 54 -1.61 -9.02 -3.47
N GLY A 55 -1.09 -7.91 -3.97
CA GLY A 55 0.34 -7.62 -3.97
C GLY A 55 1.17 -8.49 -4.94
N LYS A 56 0.56 -9.07 -5.99
CA LYS A 56 1.28 -9.77 -7.08
C LYS A 56 2.34 -8.90 -7.77
N THR A 57 2.09 -7.60 -7.87
CA THR A 57 2.97 -6.61 -8.52
C THR A 57 3.95 -5.94 -7.56
N LEU A 58 3.94 -6.30 -6.27
CA LEU A 58 4.93 -5.77 -5.32
C LEU A 58 6.32 -6.28 -5.67
N GLY A 59 7.34 -5.50 -5.31
CA GLY A 59 8.75 -5.84 -5.55
C GLY A 59 9.10 -7.25 -5.06
N LEU A 60 9.86 -7.99 -5.86
CA LEU A 60 10.16 -9.41 -5.63
C LEU A 60 10.76 -9.69 -4.24
N THR A 61 11.62 -8.79 -3.75
CA THR A 61 12.37 -8.95 -2.50
C THR A 61 11.65 -8.42 -1.26
N THR A 62 10.67 -7.52 -1.43
CA THR A 62 10.00 -6.81 -0.31
C THR A 62 8.53 -7.18 -0.17
N GLY A 63 7.87 -7.56 -1.27
CA GLY A 63 6.42 -7.80 -1.28
C GLY A 63 5.99 -8.96 -0.38
N TRP A 64 6.86 -9.94 -0.14
CA TRP A 64 6.55 -11.07 0.74
C TRP A 64 6.47 -10.66 2.21
N VAL A 65 7.33 -9.74 2.66
CA VAL A 65 7.35 -9.23 4.04
C VAL A 65 6.02 -8.53 4.34
N VAL A 66 5.61 -7.62 3.47
CA VAL A 66 4.35 -6.88 3.61
C VAL A 66 3.16 -7.83 3.67
N ARG A 67 3.12 -8.86 2.82
CA ARG A 67 2.04 -9.86 2.85
C ARG A 67 2.06 -10.69 4.13
N ALA A 68 3.22 -11.11 4.60
CA ALA A 68 3.37 -11.85 5.85
C ALA A 68 2.89 -11.02 7.04
N GLU A 69 3.21 -9.74 7.05
CA GLU A 69 2.83 -8.77 8.07
C GLU A 69 1.31 -8.52 8.10
N LEU A 70 0.68 -8.31 6.93
CA LEU A 70 -0.78 -8.16 6.86
C LEU A 70 -1.50 -9.44 7.31
N LYS A 71 -0.98 -10.61 6.92
CA LYS A 71 -1.54 -11.91 7.33
C LYS A 71 -1.40 -12.14 8.84
N SER A 72 -0.25 -11.85 9.44
CA SER A 72 -0.04 -12.01 10.89
C SER A 72 -0.96 -11.10 11.70
N ARG A 73 -1.36 -9.97 11.12
CA ARG A 73 -2.30 -8.99 11.66
C ARG A 73 -3.78 -9.30 11.36
N GLY A 74 -4.07 -10.46 10.77
CA GLY A 74 -5.44 -10.91 10.51
C GLY A 74 -6.19 -10.14 9.41
N VAL A 75 -5.47 -9.41 8.54
CA VAL A 75 -6.10 -8.65 7.46
C VAL A 75 -6.75 -9.61 6.46
N GLN A 76 -8.05 -9.45 6.25
CA GLN A 76 -8.80 -10.22 5.27
C GLN A 76 -8.62 -9.62 3.88
N ASN A 77 -8.56 -10.47 2.86
CA ASN A 77 -8.44 -10.03 1.48
C ASN A 77 -9.57 -10.61 0.64
N ILE A 78 -10.26 -9.76 -0.13
CA ILE A 78 -11.31 -10.13 -1.06
C ILE A 78 -10.87 -9.70 -2.47
N THR A 79 -10.86 -10.64 -3.39
CA THR A 79 -10.51 -10.43 -4.80
C THR A 79 -11.73 -10.64 -5.69
N GLY A 80 -11.71 -10.13 -6.92
CA GLY A 80 -12.83 -10.29 -7.85
C GLY A 80 -14.08 -9.51 -7.47
N ALA A 81 -13.95 -8.54 -6.57
CA ALA A 81 -15.09 -7.78 -6.06
C ALA A 81 -15.54 -6.72 -7.08
N THR A 82 -16.85 -6.66 -7.34
CA THR A 82 -17.47 -5.51 -8.01
C THR A 82 -18.16 -4.66 -6.96
N TYR A 83 -17.81 -3.38 -6.88
CA TYR A 83 -18.40 -2.45 -5.91
C TYR A 83 -19.71 -1.90 -6.47
N THR A 84 -20.82 -2.07 -5.75
CA THR A 84 -22.15 -1.65 -6.22
C THR A 84 -22.63 -0.37 -5.55
N LYS A 85 -22.44 -0.25 -4.23
CA LYS A 85 -22.96 0.88 -3.46
C LYS A 85 -22.20 1.08 -2.15
N ILE A 86 -22.13 2.32 -1.69
CA ILE A 86 -21.77 2.69 -0.31
C ILE A 86 -23.01 3.31 0.34
N ASP A 87 -23.35 2.87 1.55
CA ASP A 87 -24.36 3.51 2.40
C ASP A 87 -24.00 3.42 3.88
N GLU A 88 -24.94 3.80 4.75
CA GLU A 88 -24.77 3.82 6.21
C GLU A 88 -24.39 2.47 6.81
N LYS A 89 -24.68 1.36 6.12
CA LYS A 89 -24.32 0.01 6.60
C LYS A 89 -22.91 -0.40 6.18
N GLY A 90 -22.33 0.26 5.18
CA GLY A 90 -20.98 -0.03 4.67
C GLY A 90 -20.91 -0.17 3.16
N LEU A 91 -20.01 -1.07 2.70
CA LEU A 91 -19.73 -1.29 1.28
C LEU A 91 -20.46 -2.52 0.77
N HIS A 92 -21.37 -2.33 -0.19
CA HIS A 92 -22.05 -3.40 -0.92
C HIS A 92 -21.20 -3.81 -2.11
N ILE A 93 -20.98 -5.12 -2.25
CA ILE A 93 -20.18 -5.72 -3.31
C ILE A 93 -20.89 -6.93 -3.94
N LEU A 94 -20.46 -7.27 -5.14
CA LEU A 94 -20.71 -8.55 -5.79
C LEU A 94 -19.41 -9.34 -5.89
N ILE A 95 -19.46 -10.64 -5.60
CA ILE A 95 -18.40 -11.60 -5.94
C ILE A 95 -19.01 -12.60 -6.92
N GLY A 96 -18.66 -12.47 -8.20
CA GLY A 96 -19.44 -13.09 -9.27
C GLY A 96 -20.87 -12.54 -9.27
N ASN A 97 -21.85 -13.39 -8.95
CA ASN A 97 -23.27 -13.01 -8.85
C ASN A 97 -23.79 -12.98 -7.40
N GLU A 98 -22.93 -13.18 -6.41
CA GLU A 98 -23.33 -13.17 -5.00
C GLU A 98 -23.20 -11.77 -4.41
N GLU A 99 -24.30 -11.24 -3.88
CA GLU A 99 -24.33 -9.98 -3.14
C GLU A 99 -23.78 -10.16 -1.72
N LYS A 100 -22.90 -9.25 -1.31
CA LYS A 100 -22.31 -9.22 0.02
C LYS A 100 -22.20 -7.80 0.54
N LEU A 101 -22.53 -7.61 1.81
CA LEU A 101 -22.28 -6.38 2.56
C LEU A 101 -20.98 -6.54 3.36
N ILE A 102 -20.09 -5.56 3.24
CA ILE A 102 -18.95 -5.37 4.13
C ILE A 102 -19.30 -4.23 5.07
N GLU A 103 -19.73 -4.59 6.28
CA GLU A 103 -19.93 -3.63 7.35
C GLU A 103 -18.60 -3.02 7.75
N ALA A 104 -18.52 -1.68 7.69
CA ALA A 104 -17.30 -0.95 7.98
C ALA A 104 -17.63 0.45 8.50
N ASP A 105 -16.95 0.86 9.57
CA ASP A 105 -17.03 2.22 10.11
C ASP A 105 -16.29 3.24 9.24
N THR A 106 -15.35 2.78 8.42
CA THR A 106 -14.52 3.63 7.56
C THR A 106 -14.14 2.90 6.28
N ILE A 107 -14.35 3.58 5.15
CA ILE A 107 -13.97 3.09 3.82
C ILE A 107 -12.81 3.95 3.32
N VAL A 108 -11.65 3.33 3.11
CA VAL A 108 -10.45 4.00 2.60
C VAL A 108 -10.29 3.68 1.11
N VAL A 109 -10.28 4.72 0.27
CA VAL A 109 -10.18 4.57 -1.19
C VAL A 109 -8.71 4.64 -1.63
N CYS A 110 -8.17 3.48 -2.00
CA CYS A 110 -6.80 3.34 -2.53
C CYS A 110 -6.84 2.89 -4.01
N ALA A 111 -7.57 3.62 -4.86
CA ALA A 111 -7.92 3.19 -6.23
C ALA A 111 -6.90 3.58 -7.32
N GLY A 112 -5.71 4.05 -6.94
CA GLY A 112 -4.70 4.58 -7.84
C GLY A 112 -4.59 6.10 -7.75
N GLN A 113 -3.95 6.70 -8.75
CA GLN A 113 -3.63 8.13 -8.79
C GLN A 113 -3.85 8.67 -10.20
N GLU A 114 -4.27 9.93 -10.30
CA GLU A 114 -4.35 10.68 -11.55
C GLU A 114 -3.22 11.71 -11.61
N SER A 115 -2.74 12.01 -12.82
CA SER A 115 -1.73 13.06 -13.01
C SER A 115 -2.37 14.41 -12.75
N GLU A 116 -1.74 15.23 -11.91
CA GLU A 116 -2.14 16.62 -11.70
C GLU A 116 -1.17 17.55 -12.43
N ASN A 117 -1.62 18.12 -13.55
CA ASN A 117 -0.82 18.95 -14.45
C ASN A 117 -1.52 20.27 -14.82
N SER A 118 -2.56 20.68 -14.09
CA SER A 118 -3.36 21.88 -14.42
C SER A 118 -2.53 23.15 -14.53
N LEU A 119 -1.54 23.34 -13.65
CA LEU A 119 -0.65 24.50 -13.69
C LEU A 119 0.22 24.52 -14.96
N HIS A 120 0.69 23.36 -15.41
CA HIS A 120 1.46 23.28 -16.65
C HIS A 120 0.62 23.69 -17.86
N ASP A 121 -0.63 23.23 -17.92
CA ASP A 121 -1.55 23.58 -18.99
C ASP A 121 -1.87 25.09 -18.99
N GLN A 122 -2.06 25.69 -17.81
CA GLN A 122 -2.23 27.14 -17.67
C GLN A 122 -1.01 27.92 -18.18
N LEU A 123 0.20 27.53 -17.79
CA LEU A 123 1.43 28.20 -18.20
C LEU A 123 1.69 28.04 -19.70
N LYS A 124 1.37 26.87 -20.26
CA LYS A 124 1.43 26.62 -21.70
C LYS A 124 0.47 27.53 -22.47
N GLY A 125 -0.74 27.76 -21.95
CA GLY A 125 -1.69 28.72 -22.52
C GLY A 125 -1.18 30.17 -22.53
N LEU A 126 -0.24 30.51 -21.65
CA LEU A 126 0.45 31.80 -21.60
C LEU A 126 1.75 31.82 -22.42
N ASN A 127 2.05 30.78 -23.20
CA ASN A 127 3.32 30.59 -23.91
C ASN A 127 4.55 30.59 -22.98
N ILE A 128 4.39 30.20 -21.71
CA ILE A 128 5.49 30.04 -20.77
C ILE A 128 6.03 28.61 -20.87
N SER A 129 7.30 28.48 -21.24
CA SER A 129 7.96 27.18 -21.33
C SER A 129 8.14 26.57 -19.94
N THR A 130 7.68 25.33 -19.77
CA THR A 130 7.84 24.54 -18.55
C THR A 130 8.02 23.05 -18.88
N THR A 131 8.61 22.30 -17.95
CA THR A 131 8.87 20.87 -18.08
C THR A 131 8.08 20.10 -17.02
N LEU A 132 7.34 19.07 -17.43
CA LEU A 132 6.66 18.14 -16.53
C LEU A 132 7.60 16.98 -16.14
N ILE A 133 7.64 16.65 -14.86
CA ILE A 133 8.37 15.50 -14.31
C ILE A 133 7.52 14.78 -13.25
N GLY A 134 7.88 13.54 -12.95
CA GLY A 134 7.29 12.76 -11.87
C GLY A 134 5.81 12.46 -12.08
N GLY A 135 5.03 12.56 -11.00
CA GLY A 135 3.60 12.22 -11.01
C GLY A 135 2.74 13.15 -11.84
N ALA A 136 3.17 14.40 -12.01
CA ALA A 136 2.49 15.37 -12.86
C ALA A 136 2.62 15.00 -14.35
N GLU A 137 3.75 14.43 -14.77
CA GLU A 137 3.92 13.89 -16.13
C GLU A 137 3.11 12.60 -16.30
N LYS A 138 3.27 11.65 -15.38
CA LYS A 138 2.55 10.38 -15.41
C LYS A 138 2.36 9.84 -13.99
N SER A 139 1.12 9.66 -13.56
CA SER A 139 0.79 9.06 -12.26
C SER A 139 0.84 7.53 -12.28
N ALA A 140 0.50 6.92 -13.42
CA ALA A 140 0.41 5.47 -13.54
C ALA A 140 1.76 4.79 -13.26
N GLY A 141 1.77 3.93 -12.24
CA GLY A 141 2.96 3.20 -11.80
C GLY A 141 4.13 4.11 -11.43
N LEU A 142 3.87 5.35 -10.98
CA LEU A 142 4.92 6.22 -10.48
C LEU A 142 5.45 5.63 -9.17
N ASP A 143 6.75 5.34 -9.14
CA ASP A 143 7.51 5.21 -7.92
C ASP A 143 8.43 6.42 -7.75
N ALA A 144 8.97 6.59 -6.54
CA ALA A 144 9.89 7.68 -6.24
C ALA A 144 11.15 7.64 -7.15
N LEU A 145 11.56 6.44 -7.58
CA LEU A 145 12.73 6.26 -8.44
C LEU A 145 12.56 6.98 -9.78
N ARG A 146 11.41 6.80 -10.46
CA ARG A 146 11.12 7.50 -11.72
C ARG A 146 11.11 9.01 -11.53
N ALA A 147 10.44 9.50 -10.50
CA ALA A 147 10.35 10.95 -10.23
C ALA A 147 11.74 11.56 -9.98
N ILE A 148 12.56 10.93 -9.14
CA ILE A 148 13.93 11.38 -8.85
C ILE A 148 14.78 11.38 -10.12
N ARG A 149 14.70 10.31 -10.91
CA ARG A 149 15.43 10.20 -12.17
C ARG A 149 15.05 11.32 -13.14
N GLN A 150 13.76 11.53 -13.40
CA GLN A 150 13.29 12.58 -14.30
C GLN A 150 13.71 13.98 -13.83
N GLY A 151 13.64 14.24 -12.52
CA GLY A 151 14.14 15.49 -11.93
C GLY A 151 15.65 15.68 -12.14
N THR A 152 16.43 14.61 -11.95
CA THR A 152 17.88 14.63 -12.15
C THR A 152 18.25 14.86 -13.62
N GLU A 153 17.63 14.12 -14.53
CA GLU A 153 17.85 14.24 -15.98
C GLU A 153 17.46 15.64 -16.48
N THR A 154 16.35 16.20 -15.98
CA THR A 154 15.92 17.55 -16.32
C THR A 154 16.92 18.59 -15.82
N ALA A 155 17.39 18.47 -14.58
CA ALA A 155 18.39 19.40 -14.02
C ALA A 155 19.72 19.37 -14.78
N LEU A 156 20.14 18.22 -15.30
CA LEU A 156 21.37 18.07 -16.08
C LEU A 156 21.27 18.61 -17.51
N ALA A 157 20.05 18.79 -18.03
CA ALA A 157 19.79 19.27 -19.39
C ALA A 157 19.53 20.78 -19.48
N LEU A 158 19.42 21.47 -18.34
CA LEU A 158 19.30 22.93 -18.22
C LEU A 158 20.68 23.59 -18.20
#